data_AF-A0A7S2IYN2-F1
#
_entry.id   AF-A0A7S2IYN2-F1
#
_cell.length_a   1.000
_cell.length_b   1.000
_cell.length_c   1.000
_cell.angle_alpha   90.00
_cell.angle_beta   90.00
_cell.angle_gamma   90.00
#
_symmetry.space_group_name_H-M   'P 1'
#
loop_
_entity.id
_entity.type
_entity.pdbx_description
1 polymer ?
#
loop_
_entity_poly.entity_id
_entity_poly.type
_entity_poly.pdbx_seq_one_letter_code
_entity_poly.pdbx_strand_id
1 'polypeptide(L)'
;TMQQPDLRIKEQRISLICPFAQRRIAQAARTTKCVHASAFCASNTERLHNQAGLLKCPICGAEAELLIDGALTLFLSANPAATSCTVIHKGERSWGYKHAKREPKRRRASSPRSEAPLCAVE
;
A
#
# COMPACT_ATOMS: atom_id res chain seq x y z
N THR A 1 -11.07 34.75 -11.34
CA THR A 1 -10.94 33.77 -10.24
C THR A 1 -10.36 32.50 -10.81
N MET A 2 -9.09 32.18 -10.53
CA MET A 2 -8.51 30.92 -11.01
C MET A 2 -9.09 29.77 -10.20
N GLN A 3 -9.98 28.99 -10.82
CA GLN A 3 -10.44 27.71 -10.26
C GLN A 3 -9.23 26.77 -10.24
N GLN A 4 -8.75 26.46 -9.03
CA GLN A 4 -7.81 25.36 -8.85
C GLN A 4 -8.48 24.08 -9.40
N PRO A 5 -7.79 23.32 -10.27
CA PRO A 5 -8.34 22.06 -10.75
C PRO A 5 -8.62 21.17 -9.55
N ASP A 6 -9.82 20.62 -9.52
CA ASP A 6 -10.35 19.74 -8.49
C ASP A 6 -9.32 18.62 -8.20
N LEU A 7 -8.49 18.80 -7.16
CA LEU A 7 -7.40 17.89 -6.82
C LEU A 7 -8.03 16.61 -6.27
N ARG A 8 -8.41 15.70 -7.16
CA ARG A 8 -8.95 14.39 -6.81
C ARG A 8 -7.87 13.54 -6.15
N ILE A 9 -7.77 13.65 -4.83
CA ILE A 9 -6.96 12.77 -4.00
C ILE A 9 -7.57 11.38 -4.08
N LYS A 10 -6.91 10.47 -4.80
CA LYS A 10 -7.26 9.05 -4.76
C LYS A 10 -6.41 8.39 -3.69
N GLU A 11 -7.06 7.65 -2.80
CA GLU A 11 -6.38 6.79 -1.83
C GLU A 11 -6.49 5.33 -2.29
N GLN A 12 -5.36 4.63 -2.33
CA GLN A 12 -5.30 3.21 -2.67
C GLN A 12 -4.60 2.45 -1.55
N ARG A 13 -5.23 1.40 -1.02
CA ARG A 13 -4.55 0.48 -0.10
C ARG A 13 -3.74 -0.55 -0.90
N ILE A 14 -2.47 -0.75 -0.53
CA ILE A 14 -1.61 -1.78 -1.12
C ILE A 14 -1.08 -2.74 -0.06
N SER A 15 -0.77 -3.97 -0.49
CA SER A 15 -0.08 -4.96 0.31
C SER A 15 1.42 -4.65 0.39
N LEU A 16 2.03 -4.92 1.55
CA LEU A 16 3.49 -4.89 1.74
C LEU A 16 4.12 -6.30 1.67
N ILE A 17 3.32 -7.29 1.28
CA ILE A 17 3.75 -8.66 1.02
C ILE A 17 4.01 -8.82 -0.47
N CYS A 18 5.18 -9.36 -0.80
CA CYS A 18 5.57 -9.63 -2.17
C CYS A 18 4.68 -10.72 -2.77
N PRO A 19 4.07 -10.49 -3.95
CA PRO A 19 3.18 -11.47 -4.58
C PRO A 19 3.89 -12.77 -4.99
N PHE A 20 5.22 -12.77 -5.11
CA PHE A 20 5.99 -13.95 -5.51
C PHE A 20 6.58 -14.70 -4.34
N ALA A 21 7.24 -13.97 -3.46
CA ALA A 21 7.99 -14.56 -2.37
C ALA A 21 7.10 -14.90 -1.17
N GLN A 22 5.83 -14.47 -1.20
CA GLN A 22 4.85 -14.62 -0.11
C GLN A 22 5.42 -14.17 1.25
N ARG A 23 6.37 -13.24 1.20
CA ARG A 23 7.07 -12.65 2.35
C ARG A 23 7.08 -11.14 2.22
N ARG A 24 7.35 -10.47 3.32
CA ARG A 24 7.41 -9.00 3.36
C ARG A 24 8.43 -8.47 2.35
N ILE A 25 8.06 -7.40 1.66
CA ILE A 25 8.97 -6.71 0.75
C ILE A 25 10.12 -6.10 1.56
N ALA A 26 11.36 -6.45 1.20
CA ALA A 26 12.57 -5.86 1.78
C ALA A 26 13.02 -4.64 0.96
N GLN A 27 13.11 -4.83 -0.37
CA GLN A 27 13.38 -3.77 -1.34
C GLN A 27 12.24 -3.76 -2.36
N ALA A 28 11.49 -2.66 -2.38
CA ALA A 28 10.33 -2.51 -3.24
C ALA A 28 10.75 -2.16 -4.67
N ALA A 29 10.16 -2.85 -5.64
CA ALA A 29 10.36 -2.60 -7.05
C ALA A 29 9.05 -2.62 -7.83
N ARG A 30 9.05 -1.88 -8.94
CA ARG A 30 8.02 -1.78 -9.97
C ARG A 30 8.70 -1.64 -11.33
N THR A 31 7.94 -1.56 -12.43
CA THR A 31 8.51 -1.10 -13.71
C THR A 31 8.31 0.41 -13.85
N THR A 32 9.14 1.08 -14.65
CA THR A 32 9.02 2.52 -14.92
C THR A 32 7.70 2.92 -15.59
N LYS A 33 6.96 1.95 -16.16
CA LYS A 33 5.64 2.16 -16.79
C LYS A 33 4.46 1.65 -15.94
N CYS A 34 4.68 1.25 -14.68
CA CYS A 34 3.60 0.86 -13.78
C CYS A 34 2.65 2.04 -13.48
N VAL A 35 1.35 1.85 -13.71
CA VAL A 35 0.28 2.81 -13.36
C VAL A 35 -0.44 2.47 -12.04
N HIS A 36 0.11 1.54 -11.26
CA HIS A 36 -0.39 1.13 -9.95
C HIS A 36 0.67 1.37 -8.87
N ALA A 37 0.23 1.56 -7.62
CA ALA A 37 1.15 1.73 -6.50
C ALA A 37 1.76 0.42 -5.97
N SER A 38 1.12 -0.72 -6.20
CA SER A 38 1.58 -2.02 -5.65
C SER A 38 2.97 -2.38 -6.16
N ALA A 39 3.83 -2.91 -5.28
CA ALA A 39 5.21 -3.28 -5.59
C ALA A 39 5.48 -4.77 -5.33
N PHE A 40 6.63 -5.24 -5.80
CA PHE A 40 7.15 -6.59 -5.57
C PHE A 40 8.61 -6.53 -5.09
N CYS A 41 9.17 -7.66 -4.63
CA CYS A 41 10.58 -7.72 -4.22
C CYS A 41 11.51 -7.57 -5.43
N ALA A 42 12.49 -6.67 -5.33
CA ALA A 42 13.56 -6.54 -6.31
C ALA A 42 14.40 -7.83 -6.47
N SER A 43 14.58 -8.60 -5.38
CA SER A 43 15.44 -9.81 -5.38
C SER A 43 14.98 -10.94 -6.31
N ASN A 44 13.76 -10.88 -6.84
CA ASN A 44 13.15 -11.97 -7.60
C ASN A 44 12.80 -11.55 -9.04
N THR A 45 13.46 -10.51 -9.57
CA THR A 45 13.10 -9.91 -10.86
C THR A 45 13.66 -10.65 -12.06
N GLU A 46 14.74 -11.42 -11.91
CA GLU A 46 15.39 -12.14 -13.01
C GLU A 46 14.41 -12.99 -13.84
N ARG A 47 13.44 -13.64 -13.17
CA ARG A 47 12.42 -14.48 -13.81
C ARG A 47 11.36 -13.71 -14.60
N LEU A 48 11.40 -12.38 -14.56
CA LEU A 48 10.40 -11.49 -15.17
C LEU A 48 10.96 -10.73 -16.37
N HIS A 49 12.24 -10.90 -16.69
CA HIS A 49 12.81 -10.31 -17.89
C HIS A 49 12.32 -11.06 -19.13
N ASN A 50 11.89 -10.30 -20.14
CA ASN A 50 11.57 -10.83 -21.46
C ASN A 50 12.87 -11.03 -22.29
N GLN A 51 12.74 -11.55 -23.50
CA GLN A 51 13.87 -11.76 -24.41
C GLN A 51 14.62 -10.47 -24.78
N ALA A 52 13.96 -9.31 -24.68
CA ALA A 52 14.54 -7.99 -24.92
C ALA A 52 15.20 -7.39 -23.66
N GLY A 53 15.29 -8.14 -22.57
CA GLY A 53 15.88 -7.68 -21.31
C GLY A 53 14.99 -6.72 -20.50
N LEU A 54 13.76 -6.44 -20.94
CA LEU A 54 12.81 -5.61 -20.19
C LEU A 54 12.07 -6.43 -19.15
N LEU A 55 11.76 -5.81 -18.01
CA LEU A 55 10.96 -6.44 -16.98
C LEU A 55 9.48 -6.36 -17.37
N LYS A 56 8.80 -7.50 -17.42
CA LYS A 56 7.34 -7.55 -17.49
C LYS A 56 6.76 -7.47 -16.10
N CYS A 57 6.01 -6.41 -15.81
CA CYS A 57 5.37 -6.26 -14.52
C CYS A 57 4.36 -7.41 -14.28
N PRO A 58 4.48 -8.15 -13.18
CA PRO A 58 3.58 -9.26 -12.84
C PRO A 58 2.19 -8.83 -12.39
N ILE A 59 2.03 -7.56 -12.01
CA ILE A 59 0.78 -7.03 -11.46
C ILE A 59 -0.09 -6.47 -12.58
N CYS A 60 0.49 -5.75 -13.54
CA CYS A 60 -0.27 -5.08 -14.62
C CYS A 60 0.20 -5.42 -16.04
N GLY A 61 1.23 -6.25 -16.22
CA GLY A 61 1.74 -6.63 -17.53
C GLY A 61 2.62 -5.58 -18.22
N ALA A 62 2.80 -4.39 -17.65
CA ALA A 62 3.62 -3.33 -18.27
C ALA A 62 5.08 -3.76 -18.43
N GLU A 63 5.60 -3.66 -19.66
CA GLU A 63 6.99 -4.01 -20.00
C GLU A 63 7.86 -2.76 -20.04
N ALA A 64 8.81 -2.66 -19.11
CA ALA A 64 9.76 -1.56 -19.02
C ALA A 64 10.97 -1.92 -18.14
N GLU A 65 11.86 -0.94 -17.92
CA GLU A 65 12.97 -1.08 -16.99
C GLU A 65 12.50 -1.23 -15.54
N LEU A 66 13.30 -1.93 -14.74
CA LEU A 66 13.10 -2.06 -13.31
C LEU A 66 13.30 -0.70 -12.62
N LEU A 67 12.35 -0.33 -11.76
CA LEU A 67 12.42 0.84 -10.91
C LEU A 67 12.43 0.39 -9.45
N ILE A 68 13.49 0.75 -8.71
CA ILE A 68 13.52 0.61 -7.26
C ILE A 68 12.68 1.75 -6.66
N ASP A 69 11.62 1.38 -5.95
CA ASP A 69 10.76 2.32 -5.24
C ASP A 69 11.39 2.67 -3.89
N GLY A 70 12.32 3.62 -3.93
CA GLY A 70 13.06 4.08 -2.74
C GLY A 70 12.12 4.59 -1.65
N ALA A 71 11.06 5.30 -2.02
CA ALA A 71 10.10 5.85 -1.06
C ALA A 71 9.31 4.75 -0.34
N LEU A 72 8.80 3.74 -1.06
CA LEU A 72 8.15 2.59 -0.42
C LEU A 72 9.15 1.74 0.38
N THR A 73 10.39 1.62 -0.08
CA THR A 73 11.46 0.91 0.64
C THR A 73 11.77 1.59 1.99
N LEU A 74 11.86 2.92 2.01
CA LEU A 74 12.00 3.70 3.25
C LEU A 74 10.78 3.56 4.16
N PHE A 75 9.57 3.56 3.59
CA PHE A 75 8.35 3.31 4.36
C PHE A 75 8.38 1.92 5.01
N LEU A 76 8.81 0.91 4.27
CA LEU A 76 8.94 -0.47 4.74
C LEU A 76 9.95 -0.59 5.88
N SER A 77 11.09 0.11 5.83
CA SER A 77 12.08 0.06 6.90
C SER A 77 11.59 0.79 8.17
N ALA A 78 10.92 1.94 8.01
CA ALA A 78 10.37 2.70 9.13
C ALA A 78 9.17 2.03 9.82
N ASN A 79 8.49 1.08 9.16
CA ASN A 79 7.26 0.45 9.65
C ASN A 79 7.33 -1.09 9.60
N PRO A 80 8.22 -1.74 10.37
CA PRO A 80 8.51 -3.17 10.23
C PRO A 80 7.29 -4.08 10.49
N ALA A 81 6.38 -3.68 11.37
CA ALA A 81 5.15 -4.42 11.68
C ALA A 81 4.00 -4.21 10.67
N ALA A 82 4.13 -3.27 9.75
CA ALA A 82 3.08 -3.00 8.76
C ALA A 82 3.02 -4.10 7.70
N THR A 83 1.81 -4.55 7.40
CA THR A 83 1.51 -5.53 6.33
C THR A 83 0.82 -4.89 5.11
N SER A 84 0.44 -3.62 5.22
CA SER A 84 -0.22 -2.84 4.17
C SER A 84 0.01 -1.35 4.43
N CYS A 85 -0.12 -0.53 3.39
CA CYS A 85 -0.11 0.93 3.52
C CYS A 85 -1.20 1.57 2.63
N THR A 86 -1.52 2.82 2.93
CA THR A 86 -2.38 3.65 2.09
C THR A 86 -1.49 4.55 1.25
N VAL A 87 -1.71 4.52 -0.07
CA VAL A 87 -1.01 5.35 -1.04
C VAL A 87 -1.94 6.48 -1.44
N ILE A 88 -1.42 7.70 -1.35
CA ILE A 88 -2.15 8.92 -1.68
C ILE A 88 -1.62 9.43 -3.00
N HIS A 89 -2.48 9.48 -4.01
CA HIS A 89 -2.16 10.06 -5.31
C HIS A 89 -2.34 11.57 -5.25
N LYS A 90 -1.28 12.30 -5.57
CA LYS A 90 -1.34 13.75 -5.80
C LYS A 90 -1.04 13.99 -7.29
N GLY A 91 -2.08 13.92 -8.13
CA GLY A 91 -1.96 14.05 -9.59
C GLY A 91 -1.46 12.79 -10.30
N GLU A 92 -1.03 12.92 -11.56
CA GLU A 92 -0.75 11.77 -12.46
C GLU A 92 0.48 10.93 -12.10
N ARG A 93 1.49 11.52 -11.44
CA ARG A 93 2.81 10.86 -11.28
C ARG A 93 3.43 10.93 -9.88
N SER A 94 2.75 11.53 -8.89
CA SER A 94 3.30 11.62 -7.54
C SER A 94 2.46 10.86 -6.52
N TRP A 95 3.14 10.03 -5.73
CA TRP A 95 2.54 9.09 -4.79
C TRP A 95 3.20 9.29 -3.42
N GLY A 96 2.41 9.38 -2.36
CA GLY A 96 2.89 9.38 -0.97
C GLY A 96 2.38 8.16 -0.20
N TYR A 97 3.13 7.68 0.78
CA TYR A 97 2.78 6.50 1.57
C TYR A 97 2.40 6.91 3.00
N LYS A 98 1.26 6.44 3.50
CA LYS A 98 0.84 6.58 4.90
C LYS A 98 0.57 5.21 5.51
N HIS A 99 0.84 5.08 6.80
CA HIS A 99 0.47 3.90 7.55
C HIS A 99 -1.04 3.72 7.49
N ALA A 100 -1.49 2.55 7.07
CA ALA A 100 -2.92 2.27 7.08
C ALA A 100 -3.32 2.06 8.54
N LYS A 101 -3.99 3.04 9.16
CA LYS A 101 -4.57 2.84 10.48
C LYS A 101 -5.55 1.66 10.39
N ARG A 102 -5.37 0.68 11.27
CA ARG A 102 -6.32 -0.43 11.42
C ARG A 102 -7.54 0.16 12.13
N GLU A 103 -8.62 0.45 11.40
CA GLU A 103 -9.90 0.71 12.06
C GLU A 103 -10.34 -0.59 12.74
N PRO A 104 -10.55 -0.61 14.06
CA PRO A 104 -11.17 -1.75 14.70
C PRO A 104 -12.58 -1.88 14.13
N LYS A 105 -12.90 -3.05 13.56
CA LYS A 105 -14.27 -3.41 13.18
C LYS A 105 -15.16 -3.18 14.41
N ARG A 106 -15.95 -2.10 14.43
CA ARG A 106 -17.04 -1.95 15.38
C ARG A 106 -18.01 -3.09 15.11
N ARG A 107 -17.94 -4.15 15.91
CA ARG A 107 -19.02 -5.14 15.98
C ARG A 107 -20.27 -4.35 16.35
N ARG A 108 -21.31 -4.44 15.53
CA ARG A 108 -22.64 -3.93 15.89
C ARG A 108 -23.01 -4.64 17.19
N ALA A 109 -23.01 -3.90 18.29
CA ALA A 109 -23.57 -4.35 19.54
C ALA A 109 -25.09 -4.42 19.33
N SER A 110 -25.62 -5.63 19.16
CA SER A 110 -27.01 -5.89 19.47
C SER A 110 -27.17 -5.71 20.97
N SER A 111 -27.85 -4.65 21.39
CA SER A 111 -28.31 -4.47 22.78
C SER A 111 -29.05 -5.73 23.26
N PRO A 112 -28.91 -6.05 24.54
CA PRO A 112 -30.12 -6.05 25.36
C PRO A 112 -30.01 -5.07 26.54
N ARG A 113 -31.17 -4.53 26.90
CA ARG A 113 -31.42 -3.86 28.19
C ARG A 113 -31.19 -4.86 29.32
N SER A 114 -30.49 -4.42 30.36
CA SER A 114 -30.78 -4.79 31.76
C SER A 114 -29.88 -3.97 32.69
N GLU A 115 -30.52 -3.02 33.35
CA GLU A 115 -30.31 -2.46 34.70
C GLU A 115 -28.90 -2.46 35.32
N ALA A 116 -28.45 -1.24 35.63
CA ALA A 116 -27.33 -0.96 36.52
C ALA A 116 -27.70 -1.24 37.98
N PRO A 117 -26.73 -1.64 38.83
CA PRO A 117 -26.71 -1.21 40.21
C PRO A 117 -25.72 -0.04 40.38
N LEU A 118 -26.23 0.97 41.07
CA LEU A 118 -25.57 2.18 41.52
C LEU A 118 -24.34 1.86 42.37
N CYS A 119 -23.25 2.58 42.13
CA CYS A 119 -22.15 2.67 43.09
C CYS A 119 -22.68 3.34 44.37
N ALA A 120 -22.67 2.62 45.49
CA ALA A 120 -22.76 3.20 46.82
C ALA A 120 -21.38 3.08 47.48
N VAL A 121 -20.93 4.23 47.98
CA VAL A 121 -19.84 4.50 48.92
C VAL A 121 -19.72 3.48 50.06
N GLU A 122 -18.48 3.09 50.39
CA GLU A 122 -17.79 3.44 51.66
C GLU A 122 -16.27 3.51 51.41
#